data_AF-A0A2H9Q183-F1
#
_entry.id   AF-A0A2H9Q183-F1
#
_cell.length_a   1.000
_cell.length_b   1.000
_cell.length_c   1.000
_cell.angle_alpha   90.00
_cell.angle_beta   90.00
_cell.angle_gamma   90.00
#
_symmetry.space_group_name_H-M   'P 1'
#
loop_
_entity.id
_entity.type
_entity.pdbx_description
1 polymer ?
#
loop_
_entity_poly.entity_id
_entity_poly.type
_entity_poly.pdbx_seq_one_letter_code
_entity_poly.pdbx_strand_id
1 'polypeptide(L)'
;MNKISFILISLVLIIASFFIGYSIDKPNSLINEEEECKSQGGIWHKYLLPSDELLDNPFCQLPFSDAGKECTDSSQCIGNCKPPQEFLKRENGNWEVSYRENVSGTCSKFSKGCESYQIVNGTLDLESQAICVV
;
A
#
# COMPACT_ATOMS: atom_id res chain seq x y z
N MET A 1 -38.08 -39.17 -38.49
CA MET A 1 -37.04 -38.26 -37.95
C MET A 1 -35.69 -38.92 -38.11
N ASN A 2 -34.83 -38.38 -38.99
CA ASN A 2 -33.53 -38.99 -39.31
C ASN A 2 -32.56 -38.84 -38.13
N LYS A 3 -31.78 -39.89 -37.85
CA LYS A 3 -30.75 -39.93 -36.79
C LYS A 3 -29.82 -38.72 -36.83
N ILE A 4 -29.57 -38.18 -38.02
CA ILE A 4 -28.76 -36.97 -38.28
C ILE A 4 -29.37 -35.71 -37.65
N SER A 5 -30.71 -35.59 -37.66
CA SER A 5 -31.43 -34.44 -37.11
C SER A 5 -31.31 -34.36 -35.58
N PHE A 6 -31.29 -35.52 -34.90
CA PHE A 6 -31.13 -35.58 -33.45
C PHE A 6 -29.72 -35.18 -33.00
N ILE A 7 -28.70 -35.62 -33.75
CA ILE A 7 -27.30 -35.33 -33.44
C ILE A 7 -27.03 -33.83 -33.54
N LEU A 8 -27.55 -33.17 -34.58
CA LEU A 8 -27.40 -31.73 -34.77
C LEU A 8 -28.06 -30.91 -33.65
N ILE A 9 -29.26 -31.30 -33.21
CA ILE A 9 -29.97 -30.60 -32.13
C ILE A 9 -29.24 -30.76 -30.79
N SER A 10 -28.73 -31.97 -30.48
CA SER A 10 -27.93 -32.19 -29.27
C SER A 10 -26.62 -31.40 -29.29
N LEU A 11 -25.94 -31.29 -30.44
CA LEU A 11 -24.68 -30.55 -30.53
C LEU A 11 -24.90 -29.05 -30.29
N VAL A 12 -25.97 -28.47 -30.84
CA VAL A 12 -26.30 -27.06 -30.66
C VAL A 12 -26.64 -26.73 -29.20
N LEU A 13 -27.33 -27.64 -28.50
CA LEU A 13 -27.66 -27.46 -27.08
C LEU A 13 -26.42 -27.54 -26.16
N ILE A 14 -25.45 -28.40 -26.48
CA ILE A 14 -24.18 -28.51 -25.72
C ILE A 14 -23.31 -27.27 -25.91
N ILE A 15 -23.29 -26.70 -27.13
CA ILE A 15 -22.54 -25.48 -27.41
C ILE A 15 -23.20 -24.29 -26.71
N ALA A 16 -24.54 -24.20 -26.73
CA ALA A 16 -25.28 -23.12 -26.08
C ALA A 16 -25.11 -23.12 -24.54
N SER A 17 -25.04 -24.30 -23.89
CA SER A 17 -24.79 -24.38 -22.45
C SER A 17 -23.36 -24.01 -22.06
N PHE A 18 -22.40 -24.15 -22.98
CA PHE A 18 -21.02 -23.71 -22.76
C PHE A 18 -20.87 -22.18 -22.72
N PHE A 19 -21.72 -21.44 -23.46
CA PHE A 19 -21.67 -19.97 -23.49
C PHE A 19 -22.41 -19.29 -22.33
N ILE A 20 -23.41 -19.95 -21.72
CA ILE A 20 -24.20 -19.38 -20.62
C ILE A 20 -23.43 -19.43 -19.28
N GLY A 21 -22.42 -20.31 -19.14
CA GLY A 21 -21.63 -20.46 -17.92
C GLY A 21 -20.56 -19.39 -17.68
N TYR A 22 -20.33 -18.45 -18.63
CA TYR A 22 -19.22 -17.49 -18.56
C TYR A 22 -19.59 -16.10 -18.02
N SER A 23 -20.78 -15.95 -17.41
CA SER A 23 -21.28 -14.64 -16.99
C SER A 23 -21.72 -14.60 -15.53
N ILE A 24 -20.94 -15.16 -14.60
CA ILE A 24 -21.07 -14.85 -13.18
C ILE A 24 -19.68 -14.92 -12.56
N ASP A 25 -19.05 -13.77 -12.34
CA ASP A 25 -18.27 -13.47 -11.13
C ASP A 25 -17.69 -12.06 -11.22
N LYS A 26 -18.42 -11.09 -10.65
CA LYS A 26 -17.89 -9.75 -10.35
C LYS A 26 -17.99 -9.26 -8.90
N PRO A 27 -18.27 -10.09 -7.87
CA PRO A 27 -18.01 -9.69 -6.48
C PRO A 27 -16.66 -10.20 -5.91
N ASN A 28 -16.01 -11.21 -6.52
CA ASN A 28 -14.80 -11.84 -5.95
C ASN A 28 -13.48 -11.11 -6.22
N SER A 29 -13.41 -10.17 -7.19
CA SER A 29 -12.16 -9.51 -7.58
C SER A 29 -11.53 -8.73 -6.42
N LEU A 30 -12.32 -7.90 -5.73
CA LEU A 30 -11.80 -7.00 -4.70
C LEU A 30 -11.39 -7.72 -3.40
N ILE A 31 -12.09 -8.79 -3.03
CA ILE A 31 -11.73 -9.62 -1.88
C ILE A 31 -10.39 -10.33 -2.15
N ASN A 32 -10.21 -10.85 -3.37
CA ASN A 32 -8.97 -11.52 -3.76
C ASN A 32 -7.77 -10.55 -3.77
N GLU A 33 -7.95 -9.31 -4.25
CA GLU A 33 -6.89 -8.30 -4.26
C GLU A 33 -6.48 -7.84 -2.85
N GLU A 34 -7.45 -7.72 -1.92
CA GLU A 34 -7.15 -7.38 -0.52
C GLU A 34 -6.39 -8.51 0.19
N GLU A 35 -6.80 -9.77 0.00
CA GLU A 35 -6.11 -10.92 0.56
C GLU A 35 -4.69 -11.07 0.00
N GLU A 36 -4.53 -10.88 -1.32
CA GLU A 36 -3.22 -10.89 -1.97
C GLU A 36 -2.31 -9.79 -1.41
N CYS A 37 -2.82 -8.55 -1.29
CA CYS A 37 -2.08 -7.43 -0.70
C CYS A 37 -1.56 -7.74 0.71
N LYS A 38 -2.44 -8.28 1.56
CA LYS A 38 -2.09 -8.64 2.94
C LYS A 38 -1.09 -9.79 3.00
N SER A 39 -1.21 -10.77 2.09
CA SER A 39 -0.27 -11.90 2.00
C SER A 39 1.16 -11.44 1.70
N GLN A 40 1.31 -10.33 0.97
CA GLN A 40 2.59 -9.69 0.66
C GLN A 40 3.06 -8.71 1.77
N GLY A 41 2.33 -8.64 2.89
CA GLY A 41 2.63 -7.75 4.01
C GLY A 41 2.27 -6.28 3.78
N GLY A 42 1.44 -6.01 2.75
CA GLY A 42 0.93 -4.69 2.42
C GLY A 42 -0.24 -4.22 3.29
N ILE A 43 -0.58 -2.95 3.14
CA ILE A 43 -1.75 -2.32 3.75
C ILE A 43 -2.76 -2.04 2.63
N TRP A 44 -3.99 -2.53 2.82
CA TRP A 44 -5.08 -2.28 1.91
C TRP A 44 -5.83 -1.02 2.31
N HIS A 45 -5.80 0.00 1.46
CA HIS A 45 -6.45 1.29 1.73
C HIS A 45 -7.84 1.31 1.11
N LYS A 46 -8.86 1.57 1.94
CA LYS A 46 -10.25 1.78 1.54
C LYS A 46 -10.67 3.17 1.99
N TYR A 47 -11.15 3.99 1.05
CA TYR A 47 -11.82 5.24 1.37
C TYR A 47 -13.33 5.01 1.25
N LEU A 48 -14.01 4.97 2.39
CA LEU A 48 -15.46 4.80 2.47
C LEU A 48 -16.12 6.14 2.79
N LEU A 49 -17.19 6.45 2.06
CA LEU A 49 -18.13 7.49 2.43
C LEU A 49 -18.91 7.09 3.69
N PRO A 50 -19.53 8.05 4.40
CA PRO A 50 -20.48 7.76 5.47
C PRO A 50 -21.70 6.92 5.02
N SER A 51 -21.94 6.82 3.71
CA SER A 51 -22.95 5.96 3.08
C SER A 51 -22.48 4.52 2.83
N ASP A 52 -21.28 4.15 3.28
CA ASP A 52 -20.58 2.89 2.99
C ASP A 52 -20.23 2.67 1.51
N GLU A 53 -20.34 3.71 0.68
CA GLU A 53 -19.89 3.71 -0.71
C GLU A 53 -18.37 3.96 -0.79
N LEU A 54 -17.67 3.22 -1.64
CA LEU A 54 -16.23 3.44 -1.89
C LEU A 54 -16.05 4.74 -2.69
N LEU A 55 -15.33 5.70 -2.09
CA LEU A 55 -15.05 7.02 -2.67
C LEU A 55 -13.99 6.92 -3.77
N ASP A 56 -12.98 6.07 -3.57
CA ASP A 56 -11.85 5.85 -4.47
C ASP A 56 -11.63 4.35 -4.72
N ASN A 57 -10.96 4.03 -5.84
CA ASN A 57 -10.56 2.67 -6.16
C ASN A 57 -9.60 2.17 -5.05
N PRO A 58 -9.95 1.13 -4.27
CA PRO A 58 -9.07 0.60 -3.25
C PRO A 58 -7.70 0.26 -3.83
N PHE A 59 -6.64 0.42 -3.05
CA PHE A 59 -5.29 0.09 -3.51
C PHE A 59 -4.47 -0.58 -2.42
N CYS A 60 -3.52 -1.40 -2.87
CA CYS A 60 -2.52 -2.00 -2.01
C CYS A 60 -1.29 -1.11 -1.89
N GLN A 61 -0.91 -0.76 -0.66
CA GLN A 61 0.39 -0.17 -0.37
C GLN A 61 1.33 -1.28 0.12
N LEU A 62 2.28 -1.69 -0.72
CA LEU A 62 3.31 -2.65 -0.35
C LEU A 62 4.43 -1.98 0.47
N PRO A 63 5.09 -2.74 1.36
CA PRO A 63 6.23 -2.21 2.10
C PRO A 63 7.41 -1.96 1.16
N PHE A 64 8.22 -0.94 1.47
CA PHE A 64 9.49 -0.74 0.77
C PHE A 64 10.45 -1.90 1.06
N SER A 65 11.23 -2.27 0.05
CA SER A 65 12.15 -3.42 0.12
C SER A 65 13.34 -3.21 1.06
N ASP A 66 13.62 -1.96 1.43
CA ASP A 66 14.67 -1.56 2.35
C ASP A 66 14.16 -1.28 3.77
N ALA A 67 12.89 -1.59 4.06
CA ALA A 67 12.29 -1.35 5.36
C ALA A 67 13.14 -1.93 6.51
N GLY A 68 13.47 -1.09 7.50
CA GLY A 68 14.26 -1.47 8.66
C GLY A 68 15.78 -1.49 8.45
N LYS A 69 16.27 -1.21 7.23
CA LYS A 69 17.71 -1.01 6.98
C LYS A 69 18.20 0.24 7.74
N GLU A 70 19.36 0.14 8.37
CA GLU A 70 20.03 1.29 9.01
C GLU A 70 20.39 2.36 7.97
N CYS A 71 20.22 3.62 8.35
CA CYS A 71 20.51 4.78 7.50
C CYS A 71 21.11 5.94 8.31
N THR A 72 21.96 6.73 7.66
CA THR A 72 22.52 7.98 8.20
C THR A 72 22.14 9.19 7.34
N ASP A 73 21.43 8.96 6.24
CA ASP A 73 20.97 10.00 5.34
C ASP A 73 19.64 9.55 4.72
N SER A 74 18.71 10.50 4.55
CA SER A 74 17.41 10.24 3.92
C SER A 74 17.55 9.68 2.50
N SER A 75 18.61 10.03 1.77
CA SER A 75 18.85 9.54 0.40
C SER A 75 19.21 8.05 0.34
N GLN A 76 19.44 7.39 1.48
CA GLN A 76 19.79 5.96 1.55
C GLN A 76 18.56 5.05 1.58
N CYS A 77 17.37 5.64 1.69
CA CYS A 77 16.10 4.95 1.78
C CYS A 77 15.21 5.26 0.57
N ILE A 78 14.36 4.30 0.18
CA ILE A 78 13.27 4.52 -0.77
C ILE A 78 12.23 5.47 -0.14
N GLY A 79 11.94 5.27 1.14
CA GLY A 79 11.12 6.17 1.96
C GLY A 79 11.94 7.11 2.83
N ASN A 80 11.50 7.32 4.07
CA ASN A 80 12.18 8.18 5.03
C ASN A 80 13.24 7.41 5.83
N CYS A 81 14.36 8.07 6.13
CA CYS A 81 15.28 7.64 7.20
C CYS A 81 14.73 8.11 8.55
N LYS A 82 14.14 7.19 9.34
CA LYS A 82 13.44 7.51 10.57
C LYS A 82 14.39 7.55 11.77
N PRO A 83 14.50 8.69 12.50
CA PRO A 83 15.28 8.75 13.72
C PRO A 83 14.64 7.90 14.83
N PRO A 84 15.41 7.54 15.87
CA PRO A 84 14.90 6.98 17.11
C PRO A 84 13.80 7.85 17.73
N GLN A 85 12.78 7.19 18.31
CA GLN A 85 11.56 7.86 18.81
C GLN A 85 11.85 8.85 19.93
N GLU A 86 12.93 8.65 20.69
CA GLU A 86 13.39 9.55 21.74
C GLU A 86 13.77 10.94 21.23
N PHE A 87 14.14 11.07 19.95
CA PHE A 87 14.42 12.38 19.34
C PHE A 87 13.17 13.07 18.81
N LEU A 88 12.04 12.35 18.72
CA LEU A 88 10.75 12.87 18.28
C LEU A 88 9.80 13.16 19.45
N LYS A 89 10.34 13.42 20.64
CA LYS A 89 9.54 13.81 21.80
C LYS A 89 9.12 15.28 21.69
N ARG A 90 7.82 15.53 21.94
CA ARG A 90 7.26 16.87 22.00
C ARG A 90 6.71 17.16 23.39
N GLU A 91 7.00 18.35 23.89
CA GLU A 91 6.45 18.90 25.12
C GLU A 91 5.75 20.23 24.80
N ASN A 92 4.46 20.35 25.17
CA ASN A 92 3.63 21.52 24.87
C ASN A 92 3.63 21.92 23.38
N GLY A 93 3.71 20.93 22.49
CA GLY A 93 3.73 21.14 21.03
C GLY A 93 5.09 21.46 20.42
N ASN A 94 6.12 21.70 21.24
CA ASN A 94 7.49 21.96 20.80
C ASN A 94 8.34 20.70 20.90
N TRP A 95 9.37 20.57 20.07
CA TRP A 95 10.36 19.51 20.23
C TRP A 95 11.15 19.70 21.53
N GLU A 96 11.29 18.64 22.32
CA GLU A 96 12.12 18.65 23.53
C GLU A 96 13.59 18.92 23.18
N VAL A 97 14.03 18.40 22.04
CA VAL A 97 15.33 18.69 21.43
C VAL A 97 15.15 18.87 19.94
N SER A 98 15.54 20.03 19.39
CA SER A 98 15.38 20.35 17.97
C SER A 98 16.55 19.93 17.08
N TYR A 99 17.72 19.64 17.66
CA TYR A 99 18.94 19.34 16.91
C TYR A 99 19.80 18.26 17.57
N ARG A 100 20.32 17.33 16.75
CA ARG A 100 21.26 16.27 17.16
C ARG A 100 22.25 15.92 16.05
N GLU A 101 23.48 15.60 16.43
CA GLU A 101 24.51 15.05 15.54
C GLU A 101 24.73 13.55 15.81
N ASN A 102 25.36 12.86 14.86
CA ASN A 102 25.65 11.42 14.91
C ASN A 102 24.39 10.56 15.13
N VAL A 103 23.28 10.98 14.54
CA VAL A 103 22.01 10.24 14.54
C VAL A 103 21.99 9.29 13.35
N SER A 104 21.83 8.01 13.62
CA SER A 104 21.36 7.04 12.64
C SER A 104 19.88 6.77 12.83
N GLY A 105 19.25 6.22 11.81
CA GLY A 105 17.85 5.84 11.80
C GLY A 105 17.61 4.54 11.05
N THR A 106 16.35 4.24 10.80
CA THR A 106 15.94 3.08 9.99
C THR A 106 15.04 3.49 8.84
N CYS A 107 15.22 2.87 7.68
CA CYS A 107 14.37 3.11 6.53
C CYS A 107 12.91 2.73 6.82
N SER A 108 12.00 3.64 6.48
CA SER A 108 10.58 3.49 6.76
C SER A 108 9.96 2.31 6.00
N LYS A 109 9.00 1.62 6.62
CA LYS A 109 8.25 0.56 5.94
C LYS A 109 7.32 1.03 4.81
N PHE A 110 6.75 2.21 4.92
CA PHE A 110 5.75 2.77 4.00
C PHE A 110 5.95 4.28 3.85
N SER A 111 5.48 4.86 2.73
CA SER A 111 5.36 6.32 2.62
C SER A 111 4.35 6.83 3.65
N LYS A 112 4.72 7.89 4.36
CA LYS A 112 3.87 8.57 5.36
C LYS A 112 3.47 9.99 4.93
N GLY A 113 3.72 10.36 3.67
CA GLY A 113 3.56 11.73 3.21
C GLY A 113 4.67 12.63 3.77
N CYS A 114 4.30 13.84 4.20
CA CYS A 114 5.25 14.87 4.64
C CYS A 114 5.57 14.77 6.13
N GLU A 115 6.85 14.67 6.47
CA GLU A 115 7.34 14.62 7.86
C GLU A 115 8.18 15.86 8.16
N SER A 116 8.02 16.47 9.33
CA SER A 116 8.75 17.70 9.73
C SER A 116 10.16 17.42 10.24
N TYR A 117 10.83 16.38 9.73
CA TYR A 117 12.16 15.99 10.17
C TYR A 117 12.95 15.35 9.04
N GLN A 118 14.27 15.48 9.10
CA GLN A 118 15.18 14.79 8.20
C GLN A 118 16.50 14.43 8.89
N ILE A 119 17.08 13.30 8.50
CA ILE A 119 18.47 12.98 8.83
C ILE A 119 19.29 13.21 7.57
N VAL A 120 20.23 14.14 7.62
CA VAL A 120 21.17 14.43 6.53
C VAL A 120 22.57 14.29 7.07
N ASN A 121 23.36 13.39 6.47
CA ASN A 121 24.74 13.13 6.86
C ASN A 121 24.94 12.94 8.38
N GLY A 122 24.04 12.20 9.03
CA GLY A 122 24.07 11.93 10.47
C GLY A 122 23.56 13.06 11.37
N THR A 123 23.05 14.15 10.81
CA THR A 123 22.45 15.25 11.55
C THR A 123 20.93 15.18 11.45
N LEU A 124 20.25 15.16 12.59
CA LEU A 124 18.80 15.29 12.67
C LEU A 124 18.42 16.76 12.77
N ASP A 125 17.65 17.22 11.78
CA ASP A 125 17.07 18.55 11.72
C ASP A 125 15.54 18.44 11.82
N LEU A 126 14.98 19.06 12.86
CA LEU A 126 13.54 19.12 13.16
C LEU A 126 12.91 20.50 12.88
N GLU A 127 13.71 21.46 12.44
CA GLU A 127 13.32 22.86 12.16
C GLU A 127 13.13 23.11 10.66
N SER A 128 13.77 22.32 9.81
CA SER A 128 13.60 22.37 8.36
C SER A 128 12.18 22.01 7.89
N GLN A 129 11.80 22.52 6.70
CA GLN A 129 10.49 22.30 6.10
C GLN A 129 10.17 20.81 5.97
N ALA A 130 8.89 20.47 6.09
CA ALA A 130 8.45 19.07 6.02
C ALA A 130 8.88 18.43 4.69
N ILE A 131 9.53 17.26 4.78
CA ILE A 131 9.91 16.47 3.61
C ILE A 131 8.76 15.55 3.26
N CYS A 132 8.19 15.77 2.09
CA CYS A 132 7.24 14.87 1.44
C CYS A 132 8.02 13.86 0.62
N VAL A 133 7.95 12.59 1.00
CA VAL A 133 8.47 11.50 0.16
C VAL A 133 7.29 10.81 -0.51
N VAL A 134 7.30 10.82 -1.85
CA VAL A 134 6.25 10.24 -2.71
C VAL A 134 6.52 8.76 -2.90
#